data_AF-A0A2V8FWD7-F1
#
_entry.id   AF-A0A2V8FWD7-F1
#
_cell.length_a   1.000
_cell.length_b   1.000
_cell.length_c   1.000
_cell.angle_alpha   90.00
_cell.angle_beta   90.00
_cell.angle_gamma   90.00
#
_symmetry.space_group_name_H-M   'P 1'
#
loop_
_entity.id
_entity.type
_entity.pdbx_description
1 polymer ?
#
loop_
_entity_poly.entity_id
_entity_poly.type
_entity_poly.pdbx_seq_one_letter_code
_entity_poly.pdbx_strand_id
1 'polypeptide(L)' 'RDLVELLLDVAGTGRVRYVPWPDEKKRIDIGSFYSDSTKFRTATGWCPAVGLREGLARTVAFYRAHLRQYVEAA' A
#
# COMPACT_ATOMS: atom_id res chain seq x y z
N ARG A 1 4.33 -2.49 -10.77
CA ARG A 1 3.10 -2.33 -11.57
C ARG A 1 1.99 -3.13 -10.90
N ASP A 2 2.25 -4.39 -10.59
CA ASP A 2 1.32 -5.34 -9.95
C ASP A 2 0.60 -4.79 -8.70
N LEU A 3 1.31 -4.06 -7.83
CA LEU A 3 0.70 -3.45 -6.65
C LEU A 3 -0.39 -2.42 -6.99
N VAL A 4 -0.17 -1.59 -8.02
CA VAL A 4 -1.16 -0.57 -8.42
C VAL A 4 -2.34 -1.20 -9.13
N GLU A 5 -2.10 -2.25 -9.91
CA GLU A 5 -3.14 -3.03 -10.58
C GLU A 5 -4.04 -3.73 -9.56
N LEU A 6 -3.44 -4.37 -8.55
CA LEU A 6 -4.19 -4.96 -7.43
C LEU A 6 -5.01 -3.92 -6.68
N LEU A 7 -4.46 -2.73 -6.42
CA LEU A 7 -5.20 -1.66 -5.76
C LEU A 7 -6.40 -1.19 -6.59
N LEU A 8 -6.23 -1.00 -7.89
CA LEU A 8 -7.32 -0.59 -8.79
C LEU A 8 -8.40 -1.67 -8.89
N ASP A 9 -8.01 -2.94 -8.96
CA ASP A 9 -8.93 -4.09 -8.91
C ASP A 9 -9.74 -4.11 -7.60
N VAL A 10 -9.06 -3.99 -6.46
CA VAL A 10 -9.71 -3.92 -5.13
C VAL A 10 -10.62 -2.69 -5.00
N ALA A 11 -10.21 -1.54 -5.56
CA ALA A 11 -11.03 -0.34 -5.54
C ALA A 11 -12.23 -0.44 -6.51
N GLY A 12 -12.14 -1.23 -7.58
CA GLY A 12 -13.16 -1.30 -8.63
C GLY A 12 -13.33 0.01 -9.42
N THR A 13 -12.42 0.98 -9.24
CA THR A 13 -12.44 2.28 -9.92
C THR A 13 -11.05 2.92 -9.86
N GLY A 14 -10.85 3.97 -10.66
CA GLY A 14 -9.60 4.72 -10.76
C GLY A 14 -8.81 4.39 -12.03
N ARG A 15 -7.73 5.14 -12.24
CA ARG A 15 -6.82 4.99 -13.39
C ARG A 15 -5.40 5.24 -12.93
N VAL A 16 -4.44 4.55 -13.55
CA VAL A 16 -3.00 4.78 -13.33
C VAL A 16 -2.40 5.49 -14.55
N ARG A 17 -1.55 6.48 -14.30
CA ARG A 17 -0.65 7.07 -15.29
C ARG A 17 0.79 6.89 -14.81
N TYR A 18 1.60 6.23 -15.61
CA TYR A 18 3.03 6.14 -15.36
C TYR A 18 3.71 7.43 -15.82
N VAL A 19 4.50 8.03 -14.94
CA VAL A 19 5.24 9.27 -15.19
C VAL A 19 6.71 9.05 -14.85
N PRO A 20 7.65 9.84 -15.42
CA PRO A 20 9.04 9.79 -15.01
C PRO A 20 9.17 10.02 -13.50
N TRP A 21 10.06 9.26 -12.87
CA TRP A 21 10.33 9.44 -11.44
C TRP A 21 11.06 10.77 -11.22
N PRO A 22 10.62 11.63 -10.28
CA PRO A 22 11.28 12.91 -10.02
C PRO A 22 12.76 12.72 -9.61
N ASP A 23 13.67 13.47 -10.23
CA ASP A 23 15.12 13.33 -10.00
C ASP A 23 15.51 13.56 -8.54
N GLU A 24 14.83 14.49 -7.86
CA GLU A 24 15.03 14.75 -6.44
C GLU A 24 14.69 13.54 -5.56
N LYS A 25 13.61 12.83 -5.87
CA LYS A 25 13.20 11.62 -5.14
C LYS A 25 14.08 10.43 -5.49
N LYS A 26 14.58 10.37 -6.73
CA LYS A 26 15.52 9.32 -7.16
C LYS A 26 16.80 9.32 -6.34
N ARG A 27 17.29 10.51 -5.95
CA ARG A 27 18.55 10.65 -5.17
C ARG A 27 18.50 10.01 -3.78
N ILE A 28 17.30 9.85 -3.21
CA ILE A 28 17.09 9.29 -1.87
C ILE A 28 16.34 7.95 -1.90
N ASP A 29 16.09 7.39 -3.08
CA ASP A 29 15.37 6.13 -3.23
C ASP A 29 16.28 4.95 -2.85
N ILE A 30 15.81 4.11 -1.93
CA ILE A 30 16.54 2.90 -1.50
C ILE A 30 16.28 1.70 -2.40
N GLY A 31 15.46 1.88 -3.45
CA GLY A 31 15.01 0.81 -4.32
C GLY A 31 14.03 -0.14 -3.61
N SER A 32 14.06 -1.40 -4.02
CA SER A 32 13.13 -2.41 -3.47
C SER A 32 13.59 -2.88 -2.10
N PHE A 33 12.73 -2.70 -1.10
CA PHE A 33 12.93 -3.19 0.26
C PHE A 33 12.08 -4.43 0.52
N TYR A 34 12.69 -5.45 1.10
CA TYR A 34 12.03 -6.66 1.59
C TYR A 34 12.53 -6.96 3.00
N SER A 35 11.60 -7.29 3.90
CA SER A 35 11.93 -7.67 5.27
C SER A 35 11.70 -9.16 5.51
N ASP A 36 12.60 -9.80 6.26
CA ASP A 36 12.38 -11.13 6.81
C ASP A 36 11.89 -11.04 8.26
N SER A 37 10.72 -11.61 8.52
CA SER A 37 10.12 -11.65 9.87
C SER A 37 10.40 -12.95 10.63
N THR A 38 11.18 -13.88 10.08
CA THR A 38 11.44 -15.21 10.64
C THR A 38 11.91 -15.15 12.09
N LYS A 39 12.86 -14.27 12.43
CA LYS A 39 13.35 -14.13 13.81
C LYS A 39 12.23 -13.77 14.80
N PHE A 40 11.37 -12.83 14.43
CA PHE A 40 10.25 -12.39 15.27
C PHE A 40 9.19 -13.48 15.40
N ARG A 41 8.85 -14.14 14.29
CA ARG A 41 7.92 -15.28 14.26
C ARG A 41 8.40 -16.43 15.15
N THR A 42 9.68 -16.80 15.07
CA THR A 42 10.26 -17.86 15.91
C THR A 42 10.26 -17.49 17.39
N ALA A 43 10.55 -16.22 17.72
CA ALA A 43 10.64 -15.79 19.11
C ALA A 43 9.26 -15.65 19.79
N THR A 44 8.20 -15.36 19.04
CA THR A 44 6.91 -14.95 19.61
C THR A 44 5.74 -15.86 19.23
N GLY A 45 5.91 -16.72 18.22
CA GLY A 45 4.81 -17.43 17.58
C GLY A 45 3.92 -16.53 16.72
N TRP A 46 4.23 -15.23 16.60
CA TRP A 46 3.47 -14.31 15.77
C TRP A 46 3.48 -14.72 14.30
N CYS A 47 2.39 -14.45 13.60
CA CYS A 47 2.30 -14.55 12.15
C CYS A 47 1.47 -13.40 11.56
N PRO A 48 1.78 -12.94 10.33
CA PRO A 48 0.95 -11.96 9.65
C PRO A 48 -0.44 -12.56 9.37
N ALA A 49 -1.48 -11.91 9.89
CA ALA A 49 -2.86 -12.39 9.77
C ALA A 49 -3.62 -11.79 8.58
N VAL A 50 -3.13 -10.68 8.02
CA VAL A 50 -3.80 -9.93 6.96
C VAL A 50 -2.93 -9.95 5.70
N GLY A 51 -3.47 -10.52 4.63
CA GLY A 51 -2.81 -10.53 3.33
C GLY A 51 -2.91 -9.18 2.62
N LEU A 52 -2.08 -8.96 1.59
CA LEU A 52 -2.02 -7.68 0.87
C LEU A 52 -3.38 -7.25 0.29
N ARG A 53 -4.06 -8.13 -0.44
CA ARG A 53 -5.38 -7.85 -1.05
C ARG A 53 -6.41 -7.43 0.01
N GLU A 54 -6.47 -8.18 1.11
CA GLU A 54 -7.39 -7.88 2.21
C GLU A 54 -7.06 -6.56 2.90
N GLY A 55 -5.77 -6.30 3.18
CA GLY A 55 -5.32 -5.05 3.77
C GLY A 55 -5.68 -3.85 2.90
N LEU A 56 -5.49 -3.95 1.57
CA LEU A 56 -5.92 -2.92 0.62
C LEU A 56 -7.44 -2.74 0.63
N ALA A 57 -8.23 -3.83 0.66
CA ALA A 57 -9.69 -3.75 0.68
C ALA A 57 -10.20 -3.03 1.94
N ARG A 58 -9.67 -3.39 3.12
CA ARG A 58 -9.98 -2.74 4.40
C ARG A 58 -9.60 -1.25 4.36
N THR A 59 -8.44 -0.92 3.78
CA THR A 59 -7.96 0.47 3.64
C THR A 59 -8.88 1.31 2.76
N VAL A 60 -9.25 0.80 1.57
CA VAL A 60 -10.16 1.49 0.65
C VAL A 60 -11.53 1.69 1.29
N ALA A 61 -12.07 0.66 1.94
CA ALA A 61 -13.36 0.74 2.64
C ALA A 61 -13.35 1.82 3.74
N PHE A 62 -12.28 1.87 4.55
CA PHE A 62 -12.11 2.89 5.57
C PHE A 62 -12.12 4.30 4.98
N TYR A 63 -11.28 4.59 3.99
CA TYR A 63 -11.21 5.93 3.44
C TYR A 63 -12.50 6.33 2.70
N ARG A 64 -13.22 5.40 2.07
CA ARG A 64 -14.55 5.72 1.51
C ARG A 64 -15.53 6.25 2.56
N ALA A 65 -15.47 5.73 3.79
CA ALA A 65 -16.34 6.17 4.87
C ALA A 65 -15.83 7.44 5.59
N HIS A 66 -14.51 7.66 5.63
CA HIS A 66 -13.91 8.62 6.56
C HIS A 66 -13.04 9.71 5.91
N LEU A 67 -12.79 9.69 4.60
CA LEU A 67 -11.80 10.56 3.93
C LEU A 67 -11.98 12.05 4.26
N ARG A 68 -13.23 12.54 4.30
CA ARG A 68 -13.57 13.95 4.60
C ARG A 68 -13.09 14.46 5.97
N GLN A 69 -12.69 13.57 6.88
CA GLN A 69 -12.14 13.95 8.18
C GLN A 69 -10.65 14.27 8.12
N TYR A 70 -9.97 13.84 7.05
CA TYR A 70 -8.51 13.88 6.93
C TYR A 70 -8.02 14.78 5.79
N VAL A 71 -8.89 15.11 4.84
CA VAL A 71 -8.57 16.00 3.74
C VAL A 71 -9.66 17.06 3.61
N GLU A 72 -9.24 18.26 3.23
CA GLU A 72 -10.17 19.32 2.83
C GLU A 72 -10.96 18.87 1.60
N ALA A 73 -12.21 19.30 1.50
CA ALA A 73 -12.98 19.12 0.28
C ALA A 73 -12.30 19.93 -0.83
N ALA A 74 -11.96 19.24 -1.93
CA ALA A 74 -11.43 19.86 -3.14
C ALA A 74 -12.50 20.71 -3.85
#